data_AF-A0A2H3CGR6-F1
#
_entry.id   AF-A0A2H3CGR6-F1
#
_cell.length_a   1.000
_cell.length_b   1.000
_cell.length_c   1.000
_cell.angle_alpha   90.00
_cell.angle_beta   90.00
_cell.angle_gamma   90.00
#
_symmetry.space_group_name_H-M   'P 1'
#
loop_
_entity.id
_entity.type
_entity.pdbx_description
1 polymer ?
#
loop_
_entity_poly.entity_id
_entity_poly.type
_entity_poly.pdbx_seq_one_letter_code
_entity_poly.pdbx_strand_id
1 'polypeptide(L)' 'GKLQPRADPGRFVGIDDESKGIQVYWPGKQCVSVERNVYFNKDEDLSIETIKIEGEYGTIINPDGFHCYR' A
#
# COMPACT_ATOMS: atom_id res chain seq x y z
N GLY A 1 -28.68 -1.27 -16.55
CA GLY A 1 -27.77 -0.56 -15.63
C GLY A 1 -26.39 -0.57 -16.24
N LYS A 2 -25.69 0.58 -16.27
CA LYS A 2 -24.35 0.68 -16.85
C LYS A 2 -23.34 0.44 -15.73
N LEU A 3 -22.68 -0.72 -15.75
CA LEU A 3 -21.55 -0.97 -14.87
C LEU A 3 -20.49 0.08 -15.16
N GLN A 4 -19.93 0.70 -14.11
CA GLN A 4 -18.89 1.70 -14.25
C GLN A 4 -17.65 1.10 -14.94
N PRO A 5 -16.81 1.91 -15.61
CA PRO A 5 -15.58 1.41 -16.20
C PRO A 5 -14.76 0.67 -15.14
N ARG A 6 -14.38 -0.57 -15.45
CA ARG A 6 -13.42 -1.33 -14.64
C ARG A 6 -12.15 -0.49 -14.52
N ALA A 7 -11.66 -0.28 -13.31
CA ALA A 7 -10.41 0.43 -13.09
C ALA A 7 -9.27 -0.19 -13.92
N ASP A 8 -8.40 0.65 -14.49
CA ASP A 8 -7.21 0.19 -15.18
C ASP A 8 -6.28 -0.51 -14.16
N PRO A 9 -5.75 -1.72 -14.45
CA PRO A 9 -4.82 -2.38 -13.55
C PRO A 9 -3.45 -1.68 -13.60
N GLY A 10 -3.03 -1.11 -12.47
CA GLY A 10 -1.72 -0.51 -12.25
C GLY A 10 -0.81 -1.35 -11.36
N ARG A 11 0.48 -1.01 -11.30
CA ARG A 11 1.46 -1.63 -10.39
C ARG A 11 2.02 -0.57 -9.44
N PHE A 12 2.05 -0.88 -8.15
CA PHE A 12 2.71 -0.02 -7.17
C PHE A 12 4.21 0.04 -7.44
N VAL A 13 4.76 1.27 -7.45
CA VAL A 13 6.19 1.52 -7.63
C VAL A 13 6.81 2.07 -6.35
N GLY A 14 6.13 2.99 -5.67
CA GLY A 14 6.65 3.63 -4.46
C GLY A 14 5.75 4.75 -3.95
N ILE A 15 6.23 5.42 -2.91
CA ILE A 15 5.60 6.63 -2.35
C ILE A 15 6.42 7.83 -2.79
N ASP A 16 5.75 8.88 -3.26
CA ASP A 16 6.36 10.15 -3.60
C ASP A 16 6.25 11.11 -2.41
N ASP A 17 7.36 11.31 -1.69
CA ASP A 17 7.38 12.11 -0.47
C ASP A 17 7.10 13.60 -0.69
N GLU A 18 7.45 14.13 -1.86
CA GLU A 18 7.22 15.53 -2.20
C GLU A 18 5.74 15.77 -2.52
N SER A 19 5.16 14.93 -3.39
CA SER A 19 3.79 15.06 -3.87
C SER A 19 2.74 14.44 -2.94
N LYS A 20 3.17 13.74 -1.89
CA LYS A 20 2.33 12.98 -0.94
C LYS A 20 1.35 12.04 -1.65
N GLY A 21 1.84 11.32 -2.67
CA GLY A 21 1.05 10.38 -3.47
C GLY A 21 1.78 9.06 -3.68
N ILE A 22 1.12 8.10 -4.32
CA ILE A 22 1.75 6.84 -4.74
C ILE A 22 2.17 6.91 -6.20
N GLN A 23 3.33 6.37 -6.51
CA GLN A 23 3.77 6.17 -7.89
C GLN A 23 3.20 4.86 -8.42
N VAL A 24 2.47 4.96 -9.54
CA VAL A 24 1.83 3.81 -10.20
C VAL A 24 2.41 3.68 -11.60
N TYR A 25 2.90 2.49 -11.92
CA TYR A 25 3.23 2.13 -13.29
C TYR A 25 2.01 1.57 -14.00
N TRP A 26 1.72 2.08 -15.19
CA TRP A 26 0.60 1.66 -16.03
C TRP A 26 1.12 0.84 -17.22
N PRO A 27 1.03 -0.51 -17.21
CA PRO A 27 1.58 -1.32 -18.29
C PRO A 27 0.96 -1.01 -19.66
N GLY A 28 -0.34 -0.69 -19.69
CA GLY A 28 -1.04 -0.33 -20.93
C GLY A 28 -0.65 1.03 -21.50
N LYS A 29 -0.08 1.93 -20.68
CA LYS A 29 0.34 3.28 -21.08
C LYS A 29 1.87 3.45 -21.08
N GLN A 30 2.60 2.44 -20.61
CA GLN A 30 4.06 2.43 -20.45
C GLN A 30 4.60 3.69 -19.76
N CYS A 31 3.86 4.18 -18.76
CA CYS A 31 4.19 5.40 -18.04
C CYS A 31 4.02 5.21 -16.54
N VAL A 32 4.67 6.10 -15.78
CA VAL A 32 4.50 6.25 -14.34
C VAL A 32 3.77 7.55 -14.06
N SER A 33 2.77 7.53 -13.18
CA SER A 33 2.12 8.72 -12.65
C SER A 33 2.09 8.70 -11.13
N VAL A 34 1.86 9.87 -10.54
CA VAL A 34 1.63 10.02 -9.09
C VAL A 34 0.13 10.16 -8.84
N GLU A 35 -0.46 9.18 -8.16
CA GLU A 35 -1.87 9.15 -7.79
C GLU A 35 -2.06 9.53 -6.32
N ARG A 36 -3.01 10.42 -6.03
CA ARG A 36 -3.29 10.92 -4.67
C ARG A 36 -4.59 10.40 -4.06
N ASN A 37 -5.55 10.00 -4.90
CA ASN A 37 -6.85 9.49 -4.45
C ASN A 37 -6.88 7.97 -4.57
N VAL A 38 -6.16 7.29 -3.67
CA VAL A 38 -6.03 5.84 -3.67
C VAL A 38 -6.71 5.25 -2.45
N TYR A 39 -7.51 4.21 -2.69
CA TYR A 39 -8.20 3.45 -1.66
C TYR A 39 -7.61 2.05 -1.61
N PHE A 40 -7.07 1.66 -0.46
CA PHE A 40 -6.59 0.30 -0.22
C PHE A 40 -7.77 -0.59 0.20
N ASN A 41 -7.86 -1.79 -0.37
CA ASN A 41 -8.89 -2.74 0.02
C ASN A 41 -8.44 -3.42 1.31
N LYS A 42 -8.94 -2.93 2.45
CA LYS A 42 -8.51 -3.40 3.78
C LYS A 42 -8.72 -4.90 3.99
N ASP A 43 -9.70 -5.51 3.33
CA ASP A 43 -10.03 -6.92 3.52
C ASP A 43 -9.10 -7.86 2.74
N GLU A 44 -8.41 -7.38 1.70
CA GLU A 44 -7.49 -8.17 0.87
C GLU A 44 -6.02 -7.76 1.04
N ASP A 45 -5.73 -6.47 1.27
CA ASP A 45 -4.37 -5.91 1.30
C ASP A 45 -3.71 -5.92 2.70
N LEU A 46 -4.46 -6.21 3.77
CA LEU A 46 -3.94 -6.19 5.15
C LEU A 46 -3.63 -7.58 5.72
N SER A 47 -3.55 -8.62 4.88
CA SER A 47 -2.87 -9.83 5.32
C SER A 47 -1.39 -9.49 5.50
N ILE A 48 -1.03 -9.08 6.70
CA ILE A 48 0.36 -9.04 7.16
C ILE A 48 0.79 -10.51 7.14
N GLU A 49 1.19 -11.01 5.98
CA GLU A 49 2.15 -12.10 5.96
C GLU A 49 3.31 -11.57 6.79
N THR A 50 3.69 -12.33 7.82
CA THR A 50 4.77 -11.94 8.72
C THR A 50 6.06 -11.92 7.89
N ILE A 51 6.31 -10.83 7.18
CA ILE A 51 7.54 -10.64 6.42
C ILE A 51 8.63 -10.54 7.48
N LYS A 52 9.33 -11.65 7.70
CA LYS A 52 10.56 -11.65 8.48
C LYS A 52 11.60 -10.90 7.67
N ILE A 53 11.64 -9.59 7.83
CA ILE A 53 12.70 -8.75 7.28
C ILE A 53 13.93 -9.05 8.12
N GLU A 54 14.97 -9.62 7.51
CA GLU A 54 16.23 -9.87 8.21
C GLU A 54 16.77 -8.55 8.80
N GLY A 55 16.87 -8.49 10.12
CA GLY A 55 17.37 -7.33 10.86
C GLY A 55 16.31 -6.49 11.59
N GLU A 56 15.01 -6.76 11.44
CA GLU A 56 13.96 -6.07 12.19
C GLU A 56 13.59 -6.85 13.48
N TYR A 57 14.03 -6.36 14.64
CA TYR A 57 13.60 -6.88 15.94
C TYR A 57 12.37 -6.10 16.43
N GLY A 58 11.26 -6.16 15.68
CA GLY A 58 10.00 -5.49 16.01
C GLY A 58 9.04 -6.40 16.75
N THR A 59 8.82 -6.13 18.04
CA THR A 59 7.93 -6.87 18.94
C THR A 59 6.50 -6.91 18.41
N ILE A 60 5.92 -8.11 18.32
CA ILE A 60 4.51 -8.31 18.02
C ILE A 60 3.69 -7.75 19.18
N ILE A 61 3.13 -6.55 19.03
CA ILE A 61 2.15 -6.00 19.99
C ILE A 61 0.80 -6.68 19.73
N ASN A 62 0.43 -7.60 20.63
CA ASN A 62 -0.95 -8.05 20.78
C ASN A 62 -1.84 -6.82 21.14
N PRO A 63 -3.13 -6.81 20.74
CA PRO A 63 -4.00 -5.64 20.85
C PRO A 63 -4.37 -5.22 22.28
N ASP A 64 -3.87 -5.91 23.30
CA ASP A 64 -4.17 -5.73 24.72
C ASP A 64 -3.00 -5.19 25.56
N GLY A 65 -1.87 -4.82 24.95
CA GLY A 65 -0.70 -4.33 25.68
C GLY A 65 -0.12 -3.04 25.13
N PHE A 66 -0.65 -1.90 25.56
CA PHE A 66 0.14 -0.66 25.59
C PHE A 66 1.46 -0.95 26.31
N HIS A 67 2.59 -0.57 25.74
CA HIS A 67 3.75 -0.02 26.46
C HIS A 67 4.74 0.56 25.44
N CYS A 68 4.74 1.88 25.34
CA CYS A 68 5.79 2.64 24.68
C CYS A 68 7.02 2.67 25.58
N TYR A 69 8.14 2.13 25.11
CA TYR A 69 9.52 2.59 25.41
C TYR A 69 10.37 2.20 24.19
N ARG A 70 11.31 3.00 23.67
CA ARG A 70 12.13 4.08 24.24
C ARG A 70 12.37 5.14 23.17
#